data_AF-A0A9P4Y431-F1
#
_entry.id   AF-A0A9P4Y431-F1
#
_cell.length_a   1.000
_cell.length_b   1.000
_cell.length_c   1.000
_cell.angle_alpha   90.00
_cell.angle_beta   90.00
_cell.angle_gamma   90.00
#
_symmetry.space_group_name_H-M   'P 1'
#
loop_
_entity.id
_entity.type
_entity.pdbx_description
1 polymer ?
#
loop_
_entity_poly.entity_id
_entity_poly.type
_entity_poly.pdbx_seq_one_letter_code
_entity_poly.pdbx_strand_id
1 'polypeptide(L)'
;MSTSEEFVIDPSAIKELQLLEASLCDVDTEITAKQYLMTRDILQARQSTIAKIPNFWAVVFDHASTELEAAITSSDLEVFAKALKGIEVGRPEIPASAHPSQVGLSNFGEPRSVTIRFHWSENEWFA
;
A
#
# COMPACT_ATOMS: atom_id res chain seq x y z
N MET A 1 13.50 -11.57 51.14
CA MET A 1 12.43 -12.43 50.61
C MET A 1 11.37 -11.50 50.05
N SER A 2 11.43 -11.17 48.75
CA SER A 2 10.43 -10.31 48.10
C SER A 2 9.24 -11.19 47.75
N THR A 3 8.11 -10.94 48.42
CA THR A 3 6.81 -11.54 48.11
C THR A 3 6.38 -11.07 46.72
N SER A 4 6.36 -11.99 45.76
CA SER A 4 5.67 -11.80 44.49
C SER A 4 4.17 -11.75 44.77
N GLU A 5 3.58 -10.56 44.70
CA GLU A 5 2.13 -10.39 44.71
C GLU A 5 1.53 -11.15 43.51
N GLU A 6 0.58 -12.04 43.77
CA GLU A 6 -0.19 -12.71 42.72
C GLU A 6 -1.18 -11.72 42.12
N PHE A 7 -0.92 -11.27 40.88
CA PHE A 7 -1.84 -10.44 40.13
C PHE A 7 -2.98 -11.29 39.56
N VAL A 8 -4.20 -11.07 40.04
CA VAL A 8 -5.42 -11.68 39.46
C VAL A 8 -6.00 -10.70 38.44
N ILE A 9 -5.93 -11.06 37.16
CA ILE A 9 -6.55 -10.29 36.07
C ILE A 9 -7.97 -10.79 35.84
N ASP A 10 -8.95 -9.90 35.82
CA ASP A 10 -10.32 -10.24 35.41
C ASP A 10 -10.33 -10.62 33.91
N PRO A 11 -10.74 -11.86 33.55
CA PRO A 11 -10.86 -12.27 32.15
C PRO A 11 -11.80 -11.39 31.32
N SER A 12 -12.77 -10.71 31.95
CA SER A 12 -13.67 -9.77 31.27
C SER A 12 -12.93 -8.54 30.75
N ALA A 13 -12.00 -7.99 31.54
CA ALA A 13 -11.17 -6.85 31.16
C ALA A 13 -10.28 -7.16 29.95
N ILE A 14 -9.76 -8.40 29.86
CA ILE A 14 -8.97 -8.83 28.68
C ILE A 14 -9.84 -8.80 27.41
N LYS A 15 -11.10 -9.27 27.51
CA LYS A 15 -12.04 -9.24 26.37
C LYS A 15 -12.42 -7.81 25.98
N GLU A 16 -12.64 -6.94 26.96
CA GLU A 16 -12.94 -5.53 26.70
C GLU A 16 -11.77 -4.84 25.97
N LEU A 17 -10.53 -5.08 26.41
CA LEU A 17 -9.34 -4.59 25.70
C LEU A 17 -9.29 -5.11 24.26
N GLN A 18 -9.55 -6.41 24.03
CA GLN A 18 -9.58 -6.96 22.67
C GLN A 18 -10.62 -6.28 21.76
N LEU A 19 -11.80 -5.94 22.29
CA LEU A 19 -12.83 -5.21 21.55
C LEU A 19 -12.42 -3.77 21.23
N LEU A 20 -11.75 -3.10 22.16
CA LEU A 20 -11.21 -1.76 21.96
C LEU A 20 -10.11 -1.76 20.88
N GLU A 21 -9.17 -2.71 20.94
CA GLU A 21 -8.12 -2.87 19.94
C GLU A 21 -8.69 -3.17 18.54
N ALA A 22 -9.74 -4.02 18.46
CA ALA A 22 -10.44 -4.25 17.20
C ALA A 22 -11.07 -2.96 16.64
N SER A 23 -11.69 -2.15 17.51
CA SER A 23 -12.29 -0.87 17.11
C SER A 23 -11.24 0.16 16.66
N LEU A 24 -10.05 0.15 17.27
CA LEU A 24 -8.92 0.97 16.82
C LEU A 24 -8.42 0.52 15.45
N CYS A 25 -8.29 -0.78 15.23
CA CYS A 25 -7.91 -1.33 13.93
C CYS A 25 -8.92 -0.97 12.82
N ASP A 26 -10.21 -0.91 13.16
CA ASP A 26 -11.25 -0.47 12.23
C ASP A 26 -11.06 1.00 11.82
N VAL A 27 -10.71 1.87 12.78
CA VAL A 27 -10.41 3.28 12.51
C VAL A 27 -9.18 3.43 11.60
N ASP A 28 -8.11 2.68 11.85
CA ASP A 28 -6.89 2.73 11.03
C ASP A 28 -7.15 2.28 9.58
N THR A 29 -8.01 1.26 9.43
CA THR A 29 -8.45 0.79 8.12
C THR A 29 -9.27 1.88 7.41
N GLU A 30 -10.18 2.56 8.09
CA GLU A 30 -10.94 3.69 7.52
C GLU A 30 -10.03 4.85 7.10
N ILE A 31 -9.03 5.19 7.92
CA ILE A 31 -8.04 6.23 7.60
C ILE A 31 -7.30 5.88 6.30
N THR A 32 -6.89 4.61 6.14
CA THR A 32 -6.19 4.15 4.92
C THR A 32 -7.05 4.32 3.67
N ALA A 33 -8.35 3.99 3.76
CA ALA A 33 -9.29 4.19 2.66
C ALA A 33 -9.46 5.68 2.30
N LYS A 34 -9.64 6.53 3.31
CA LYS A 34 -9.78 7.98 3.12
C LYS A 34 -8.53 8.59 2.52
N GLN A 35 -7.35 8.20 3.00
CA GLN A 35 -6.08 8.65 2.45
C GLN A 35 -5.98 8.30 0.95
N TYR A 36 -6.36 7.08 0.56
CA TYR A 36 -6.38 6.71 -0.85
C TYR A 36 -7.34 7.59 -1.66
N LEU A 37 -8.59 7.75 -1.21
CA LEU A 37 -9.58 8.56 -1.92
C LEU A 37 -9.15 10.01 -2.09
N MET A 38 -8.50 10.58 -1.07
CA MET A 38 -7.99 11.95 -1.11
C MET A 38 -6.75 12.12 -1.98
N THR A 39 -5.96 11.06 -2.18
CA THR A 39 -4.69 11.12 -2.92
C THR A 39 -4.77 10.57 -4.34
N ARG A 40 -5.79 9.79 -4.69
CA ARG A 40 -5.92 9.11 -5.99
C ARG A 40 -5.74 10.05 -7.18
N ASP A 41 -6.48 11.15 -7.21
CA ASP A 41 -6.46 12.07 -8.35
C ASP A 41 -5.14 12.85 -8.42
N ILE A 42 -4.52 13.12 -7.25
CA ILE A 42 -3.18 13.72 -7.14
C ILE A 42 -2.12 12.75 -7.71
N LEU A 43 -2.21 11.46 -7.35
CA LEU A 43 -1.29 10.43 -7.85
C LEU A 43 -1.46 10.22 -9.36
N GLN A 44 -2.69 10.30 -9.89
CA GLN A 44 -2.95 10.24 -11.33
C GLN A 44 -2.33 11.44 -12.09
N ALA A 45 -2.46 12.65 -11.54
CA ALA A 45 -1.79 13.83 -12.09
C ALA A 45 -0.26 13.71 -12.02
N ARG A 46 0.26 13.16 -10.91
CA ARG A 46 1.69 12.86 -10.74
C ARG A 46 2.18 11.86 -11.78
N GLN A 47 1.44 10.77 -12.02
CA GLN A 47 1.77 9.77 -13.05
C GLN A 47 1.87 10.42 -14.44
N SER A 48 0.89 11.26 -14.80
CA SER A 48 0.88 11.98 -16.07
C SER A 48 2.08 12.93 -16.23
N THR A 49 2.59 13.46 -15.12
CA THR A 49 3.80 14.30 -15.11
C THR A 49 5.06 13.47 -15.24
N ILE A 50 5.15 12.36 -14.50
CA ILE A 50 6.27 11.40 -14.54
C ILE A 50 6.47 10.85 -15.95
N ALA A 51 5.39 10.55 -16.68
CA ALA A 51 5.45 10.04 -18.05
C ALA A 51 6.18 10.98 -19.04
N LYS A 52 6.35 12.26 -18.70
CA LYS A 52 7.09 13.24 -19.50
C LYS A 52 8.60 13.21 -19.25
N ILE A 53 9.06 12.51 -18.21
CA ILE A 53 10.46 12.43 -17.81
C ILE A 53 11.05 11.14 -18.40
N PRO A 54 11.96 11.23 -19.39
CA PRO A 54 12.60 10.05 -19.95
C PRO A 54 13.37 9.29 -18.88
N ASN A 55 13.30 7.96 -18.93
CA ASN A 55 14.03 7.05 -18.04
C ASN A 55 13.76 7.25 -16.53
N PHE A 56 12.64 7.90 -16.17
CA PHE A 56 12.30 8.16 -14.77
C PHE A 56 12.33 6.88 -13.93
N TRP A 57 11.65 5.82 -14.39
CA TRP A 57 11.56 4.58 -13.64
C TRP A 57 12.90 3.84 -13.57
N ALA A 58 13.73 3.92 -14.61
CA ALA A 58 15.09 3.36 -14.56
C ALA A 58 15.89 3.98 -13.40
N VAL A 59 15.85 5.32 -13.27
CA VAL A 59 16.54 6.05 -12.19
C VAL A 59 15.95 5.71 -10.82
N VAL A 60 14.62 5.57 -10.71
CA VAL A 60 13.98 5.19 -9.45
C VAL A 60 14.42 3.80 -8.99
N PHE A 61 14.46 2.82 -9.89
CA PHE A 61 14.88 1.45 -9.56
C PHE A 61 16.38 1.35 -9.28
N ASP A 62 17.22 2.13 -9.95
CA ASP A 62 18.65 2.20 -9.67
C ASP A 62 18.91 2.73 -8.24
N HIS A 63 18.23 3.81 -7.85
CA HIS A 63 18.30 4.33 -6.49
C HIS A 63 17.71 3.40 -5.43
N ALA A 64 16.73 2.57 -5.80
CA ALA A 64 16.11 1.58 -4.91
C ALA A 64 16.82 0.21 -4.93
N SER A 65 17.98 0.10 -5.58
CA SER A 65 18.67 -1.17 -5.80
C SER A 65 19.03 -1.89 -4.50
N THR A 66 19.37 -1.15 -3.45
CA THR A 66 19.72 -1.72 -2.14
C THR A 66 18.49 -2.29 -1.43
N GLU A 67 17.36 -1.60 -1.51
CA GLU A 67 16.09 -2.04 -0.94
C GLU A 67 15.51 -3.25 -1.68
N LEU A 68 15.84 -3.39 -2.96
CA LEU A 68 15.34 -4.44 -3.84
C LEU A 68 16.30 -5.64 -3.99
N GLU A 69 17.50 -5.60 -3.39
CA GLU A 69 18.55 -6.61 -3.59
C GLU A 69 18.08 -8.05 -3.29
N ALA A 70 17.21 -8.22 -2.29
CA ALA A 70 16.64 -9.53 -1.94
C ALA A 70 15.44 -9.95 -2.82
N ALA A 71 14.89 -9.04 -3.62
CA ALA A 71 13.65 -9.23 -4.37
C ALA A 71 13.87 -9.42 -5.87
N ILE A 72 14.95 -8.86 -6.44
CA ILE A 72 15.20 -8.87 -7.89
C ILE A 72 16.68 -9.16 -8.19
N THR A 73 16.92 -9.82 -9.31
CA THR A 73 18.28 -10.11 -9.80
C THR A 73 18.81 -8.97 -10.66
N SER A 74 20.12 -9.00 -10.97
CA SER A 74 20.73 -8.04 -11.89
C SER A 74 20.10 -8.11 -13.30
N SER A 75 19.68 -9.29 -13.77
CA SER A 75 18.96 -9.42 -15.04
C SER A 75 17.58 -8.79 -15.00
N ASP A 76 16.86 -8.89 -13.88
CA ASP A 76 15.55 -8.25 -13.74
C ASP A 76 15.70 -6.72 -13.76
N LEU A 77 16.72 -6.19 -13.09
CA LEU A 77 17.05 -4.75 -13.11
C LEU A 77 17.26 -4.23 -14.54
N GLU A 78 17.85 -5.00 -15.44
CA GLU A 78 17.98 -4.60 -16.84
C GLU A 78 16.61 -4.45 -17.54
N VAL A 79 15.66 -5.35 -17.25
CA VAL A 79 14.28 -5.25 -17.75
C VAL A 79 13.64 -3.97 -17.25
N PHE A 80 13.72 -3.69 -15.94
CA PHE A 80 13.17 -2.47 -15.36
C PHE A 80 13.79 -1.22 -15.98
N ALA A 81 15.10 -1.18 -16.13
CA ALA A 81 15.81 -0.03 -16.67
C ALA A 81 15.49 0.24 -18.15
N LYS A 82 15.36 -0.81 -18.97
CA LYS A 82 15.22 -0.67 -20.43
C LYS A 82 13.76 -0.62 -20.89
N ALA A 83 12.86 -1.37 -20.23
CA ALA A 83 11.50 -1.60 -20.72
C ALA A 83 10.39 -0.96 -19.87
N LEU A 84 10.60 -0.67 -18.58
CA LEU A 84 9.52 -0.15 -17.73
C LEU A 84 9.15 1.30 -18.11
N LYS A 85 7.86 1.52 -18.39
CA LYS A 85 7.28 2.83 -18.72
C LYS A 85 6.42 3.41 -17.61
N GLY A 86 5.85 2.57 -16.77
CA GLY A 86 4.92 3.02 -15.74
C GLY A 86 4.62 1.95 -14.70
N ILE A 87 4.33 2.41 -13.49
CA ILE A 87 3.69 1.60 -12.44
C ILE A 87 2.39 2.30 -12.06
N GLU A 88 1.30 1.54 -12.02
CA GLU A 88 -0.01 1.98 -11.54
C GLU A 88 -0.37 1.17 -10.29
N VAL A 89 -0.79 1.86 -9.23
CA VAL A 89 -1.24 1.23 -7.98
C VAL A 89 -2.71 1.57 -7.78
N GLY A 90 -3.54 0.53 -7.73
CA GLY A 90 -4.98 0.62 -7.48
C GLY A 90 -5.37 -0.10 -6.20
N ARG A 91 -6.56 0.20 -5.68
CA ARG A 91 -7.19 -0.48 -4.55
C ARG A 91 -8.54 -1.04 -5.01
N PRO A 92 -8.60 -2.29 -5.48
CA PRO A 92 -9.74 -2.82 -6.25
C PRO A 92 -11.02 -2.98 -5.42
N GLU A 93 -10.88 -3.13 -4.11
CA GLU A 93 -12.01 -3.37 -3.21
C GLU A 93 -12.64 -2.07 -2.67
N ILE A 94 -12.01 -0.92 -2.91
CA ILE A 94 -12.62 0.38 -2.59
C ILE A 94 -13.68 0.70 -3.65
N PRO A 95 -14.97 0.83 -3.28
CA PRO A 95 -16.02 1.09 -4.25
C PRO A 95 -15.81 2.42 -4.99
N ALA A 96 -16.16 2.47 -6.29
CA ALA A 96 -16.08 3.71 -7.07
C ALA A 96 -16.99 4.83 -6.52
N SER A 97 -18.04 4.46 -5.78
CA SER A 97 -18.95 5.39 -5.10
C SER A 97 -18.44 5.88 -3.74
N ALA A 98 -17.31 5.38 -3.25
CA ALA A 98 -16.77 5.76 -1.95
C ALA A 98 -16.27 7.22 -1.97
N HIS A 99 -16.55 7.95 -0.89
CA HIS A 99 -16.20 9.36 -0.76
C HIS A 99 -15.55 9.65 0.61
N PRO A 100 -14.52 10.53 0.69
CA PRO A 100 -13.82 10.82 1.95
C PRO A 100 -14.72 11.31 3.09
N SER A 101 -15.89 11.87 2.78
CA SER A 101 -16.85 12.36 3.78
C SER A 101 -17.70 11.26 4.42
N GLN A 102 -17.66 10.02 3.91
CA GLN A 102 -18.37 8.90 4.51
C GLN A 102 -17.67 8.45 5.81
N VAL A 103 -18.40 7.74 6.67
CA VAL A 103 -17.93 7.24 7.96
C VAL A 103 -18.33 5.77 8.08
N GLY A 104 -17.47 4.97 8.71
CA GLY A 104 -17.67 3.55 8.90
C GLY A 104 -17.17 2.71 7.72
N LEU A 105 -16.46 1.63 8.06
CA LEU A 105 -15.80 0.72 7.12
C LEU A 105 -16.69 0.14 6.03
N SER A 106 -17.98 -0.04 6.30
CA SER A 106 -18.94 -0.59 5.33
C SER A 106 -19.00 0.20 4.01
N ASN A 107 -18.58 1.46 4.00
CA ASN A 107 -18.56 2.31 2.80
C ASN A 107 -17.28 2.18 1.96
N PHE A 108 -16.23 1.54 2.50
CA PHE A 108 -14.88 1.65 1.96
C PHE A 108 -14.27 0.33 1.47
N GLY A 109 -14.91 -0.82 1.72
CA GLY A 109 -14.35 -2.14 1.36
C GLY A 109 -13.05 -2.44 2.12
N GLU A 110 -12.20 -3.30 1.56
CA GLU A 110 -10.86 -3.60 2.11
C GLU A 110 -9.79 -2.71 1.45
N PRO A 111 -9.30 -1.66 2.13
CA PRO A 111 -8.35 -0.75 1.52
C PRO A 111 -6.95 -1.33 1.44
N ARG A 112 -6.55 -2.37 2.19
CA ARG A 112 -5.17 -2.88 2.20
C ARG A 112 -4.82 -3.69 0.97
N SER A 113 -5.81 -4.26 0.29
CA SER A 113 -5.64 -4.91 -1.00
C SER A 113 -5.18 -3.93 -2.06
N VAL A 114 -4.11 -4.28 -2.77
CA VAL A 114 -3.55 -3.47 -3.85
C VAL A 114 -3.43 -4.27 -5.15
N THR A 115 -3.71 -3.61 -6.26
CA THR A 115 -3.30 -4.05 -7.59
C THR A 115 -2.11 -3.22 -8.02
N ILE A 116 -1.01 -3.87 -8.37
CA ILE A 116 0.17 -3.22 -8.94
C ILE A 116 0.25 -3.64 -10.41
N ARG A 117 0.14 -2.67 -11.31
CA ARG A 117 0.23 -2.89 -12.75
C ARG A 117 1.50 -2.26 -13.30
N PHE A 118 2.30 -3.08 -13.96
CA PHE A 118 3.52 -2.65 -14.65
C PHE A 118 3.20 -2.43 -16.13
N HIS A 119 3.67 -1.31 -16.67
CA HIS A 119 3.52 -0.97 -18.08
C HIS A 119 4.88 -1.04 -18.74
N TRP A 120 5.01 -1.92 -19.72
CA TRP A 120 6.27 -2.20 -20.41
C TRP A 120 6.18 -1.70 -21.85
N SER A 121 7.31 -1.27 -22.42
CA SER A 121 7.44 -1.24 -23.88
C SER A 121 7.70 -2.64 -24.41
N GLU A 122 7.54 -2.79 -25.72
CA GLU A 122 8.11 -3.92 -26.46
C GLU A 122 9.58 -4.12 -26.08
N ASN A 123 9.95 -5.37 -25.84
CA ASN A 123 11.25 -5.74 -25.29
C ASN A 123 11.61 -7.20 -25.67
N GLU A 124 12.86 -7.59 -25.40
CA GLU A 124 13.40 -8.89 -25.79
C GLU A 124 13.15 -10.02 -24.79
N TRP A 125 12.69 -9.70 -23.56
CA TRP A 125 12.53 -10.68 -22.48
C TRP A 125 11.16 -11.36 -22.50
N PHE A 126 10.11 -10.62 -22.89
CA PHE A 126 8.76 -11.14 -22.97
C PHE A 126 7.93 -10.41 -24.02
N ALA A 127 7.01 -11.16 -24.64
CA ALA A 127 6.10 -10.71 -25.68
C ALA A 127 4.72 -10.34 -25.11
#